data_AF-A0AAE4Z9K5-F1
#
_entry.id   AF-A0AAE4Z9K5-F1
#
_cell.length_a   1.000
_cell.length_b   1.000
_cell.length_c   1.000
_cell.angle_alpha   90.00
_cell.angle_beta   90.00
_cell.angle_gamma   90.00
#
_symmetry.space_group_name_H-M   'P 1'
#
loop_
_entity.id
_entity.type
_entity.pdbx_description
1 polymer ?
#
loop_
_entity_poly.entity_id
_entity_poly.type
_entity_poly.pdbx_seq_one_letter_code
_entity_poly.pdbx_strand_id
1 'polypeptide(L)'
;MNDSGTTTARAVRPIARRRRAHALVLSLAMLTAHACTEAPLPGIDAKFRGGPRGQGVYAPSGPAGRGVIEWSFETEGPVRASALVDSELVYIGSGDGNFYAIDRGTGHERWRFSAAGPIHSSAAARGDLVYFGDRSNAFYALDRRDGRLRWKVETGSDHPWAWGDEGWDYITSSPVVAGDQVIVGSGDGNVYAFDAETGAERWRVATGGRVRSSAAVADGNAYVGSADGFLYAIDLESGETRWRFATEGVDLSSAEFGFDRKTIQSSPAVADGTVLFGSRDGKFYAVDVASGELRWRYDNGMPWVVSSPAVFDSMAIVGSSDGLYVHALSLATGAEVWRFVTGNRVFASPALASDIAYVGNHAGRFLALDADSGALSWELRLNAAITSSAVVASGRIYVGCDDGGVYAVRLEAGPPPRRAVYWDEEREGWNTLAGHERVRDYFGSFGYEVVDRFQLSSFMQASIEDGAPSVIVFAMDDLPATVAPLPSDTVLARRYLDAGGKIVWLGLPPLMVARNAEGRITGVDRGRPAALLDIDLDGYNVDRYGAFPTHEGRRWGLADWWVGVSGIEAPGVTTVLALDEKGDASAWVKAYGGPPGSGFVFVWGTFEPLPRDRYEGVRRVAEYGIGIAADHR
;
A
#
# COMPACT_ATOMS: atom_id res chain seq x y z
N MET A 1 -81.69 -3.63 29.92
CA MET A 1 -82.11 -3.01 28.64
C MET A 1 -80.90 -2.99 27.73
N ASN A 2 -80.98 -3.86 26.72
CA ASN A 2 -80.32 -3.90 25.40
C ASN A 2 -78.79 -3.78 25.30
N ASP A 3 -78.15 -4.92 24.98
CA ASP A 3 -77.56 -5.26 23.66
C ASP A 3 -76.86 -4.13 22.89
N SER A 4 -75.67 -4.28 22.29
CA SER A 4 -75.07 -5.47 21.66
C SER A 4 -73.61 -5.17 21.20
N GLY A 5 -72.75 -6.20 21.09
CA GLY A 5 -71.74 -6.24 20.01
C GLY A 5 -70.26 -6.51 20.35
N THR A 6 -69.92 -7.76 20.71
CA THR A 6 -68.86 -8.65 20.12
C THR A 6 -67.99 -8.09 18.95
N THR A 7 -66.67 -8.30 18.75
CA THR A 7 -65.71 -9.37 19.12
C THR A 7 -64.23 -8.94 18.86
N THR A 8 -63.35 -9.53 19.68
CA THR A 8 -61.88 -9.63 19.80
C THR A 8 -60.88 -9.32 18.66
N ALA A 9 -59.73 -8.77 19.05
CA ALA A 9 -58.41 -9.40 18.82
C ALA A 9 -57.37 -9.03 19.92
N ARG A 10 -56.73 -10.06 20.46
CA ARG A 10 -55.58 -10.12 21.40
C ARG A 10 -54.32 -9.51 20.72
N ALA A 11 -53.25 -9.00 21.35
CA ALA A 11 -52.59 -9.42 22.58
C ALA A 11 -51.49 -8.42 23.06
N VAL A 12 -51.09 -8.63 24.33
CA VAL A 12 -49.81 -8.33 25.03
C VAL A 12 -49.50 -6.90 25.50
N ARG A 13 -49.42 -6.77 26.84
CA ARG A 13 -49.02 -5.60 27.64
C ARG A 13 -47.47 -5.53 27.81
N PRO A 14 -46.92 -4.33 28.06
CA PRO A 14 -45.50 -4.14 28.34
C PRO A 14 -45.17 -4.41 29.82
N ILE A 15 -43.99 -4.98 30.12
CA ILE A 15 -43.50 -5.12 31.50
C ILE A 15 -42.25 -4.26 31.68
N ALA A 16 -42.33 -3.47 32.75
CA ALA A 16 -41.41 -2.44 33.17
C ALA A 16 -40.09 -2.97 33.78
N ARG A 17 -39.07 -2.13 33.66
CA ARG A 17 -37.78 -2.20 34.38
C ARG A 17 -38.00 -2.32 35.90
N ARG A 18 -37.24 -3.22 36.54
CA ARG A 18 -36.85 -3.10 37.96
C ARG A 18 -35.39 -3.49 38.16
N ARG A 19 -34.65 -2.58 38.78
CA ARG A 19 -33.32 -2.78 39.38
C ARG A 19 -33.41 -3.79 40.53
N ARG A 20 -32.39 -4.63 40.70
CA ARG A 20 -32.04 -5.24 41.99
C ARG A 20 -30.55 -5.13 42.22
N ALA A 21 -30.22 -4.51 43.36
CA ALA A 21 -28.91 -4.51 43.98
C ALA A 21 -28.50 -5.94 44.37
N HIS A 22 -27.20 -6.25 44.31
CA HIS A 22 -26.61 -7.36 45.04
C HIS A 22 -25.40 -6.88 45.83
N ALA A 23 -25.30 -7.44 47.02
CA ALA A 23 -24.46 -7.05 48.13
C ALA A 23 -22.97 -7.38 47.90
N LEU A 24 -22.13 -6.56 48.54
CA LEU A 24 -20.69 -6.69 48.63
C LEU A 24 -20.32 -7.91 49.48
N VAL A 25 -19.69 -8.92 48.88
CA VAL A 25 -18.96 -9.98 49.60
C VAL A 25 -17.49 -9.82 49.24
N LEU A 26 -16.71 -9.29 50.19
CA LEU A 26 -15.25 -9.24 50.10
C LEU A 26 -14.71 -10.68 50.15
N SER A 27 -14.24 -11.18 49.02
CA SER A 27 -13.33 -12.32 48.95
C SER A 27 -12.01 -11.81 48.42
N LEU A 28 -11.00 -11.80 49.30
CA LEU A 28 -9.65 -11.34 49.06
C LEU A 28 -8.95 -12.35 48.12
N ALA A 29 -9.03 -12.13 46.81
CA ALA A 29 -8.17 -12.83 45.84
C ALA A 29 -6.89 -12.01 45.69
N MET A 30 -5.77 -12.56 46.17
CA MET A 30 -4.43 -12.03 45.91
C MET A 30 -4.20 -12.04 44.39
N LEU A 31 -4.31 -10.86 43.75
CA LEU A 31 -3.64 -10.62 42.49
C LEU A 31 -2.14 -10.62 42.78
N THR A 32 -1.46 -11.72 42.48
CA THR A 32 -0.03 -11.66 42.18
C THR A 32 0.11 -10.89 40.88
N ALA A 33 0.28 -9.57 41.01
CA ALA A 33 0.89 -8.76 39.97
C ALA A 33 2.27 -9.37 39.68
N HIS A 34 2.37 -10.20 38.64
CA HIS A 34 3.67 -10.45 38.05
C HIS A 34 4.07 -9.15 37.39
N ALA A 35 5.05 -8.52 38.03
CA ALA A 35 5.68 -7.31 37.61
C ALA A 35 5.97 -7.39 36.10
N CYS A 36 5.46 -6.41 35.36
CA CYS A 36 6.02 -6.01 34.09
C CYS A 36 7.42 -5.44 34.41
N THR A 37 8.39 -6.32 34.61
CA THR A 37 9.80 -5.97 34.60
C THR A 37 10.19 -5.83 33.14
N GLU A 38 10.52 -4.62 32.70
CA GLU A 38 11.33 -4.41 31.51
C GLU A 38 12.56 -5.33 31.61
N ALA A 39 12.54 -6.39 30.80
CA ALA A 39 13.73 -7.17 30.55
C ALA A 39 14.66 -6.31 29.68
N PRO A 40 15.97 -6.23 29.98
CA PRO A 40 16.92 -5.62 29.04
C PRO A 40 16.91 -6.45 27.76
N LEU A 41 16.64 -5.85 26.59
CA LEU A 41 16.52 -6.55 25.30
C LEU A 41 17.75 -7.42 24.98
N PRO A 42 17.64 -8.76 24.96
CA PRO A 42 18.72 -9.65 24.52
C PRO A 42 18.31 -10.40 23.23
N GLY A 43 19.04 -10.18 22.14
CA GLY A 43 19.07 -11.03 20.94
C GLY A 43 17.79 -11.07 20.11
N ILE A 44 17.68 -10.20 19.10
CA ILE A 44 16.55 -10.24 18.16
C ILE A 44 16.72 -11.41 17.18
N ASP A 45 15.84 -12.41 17.27
CA ASP A 45 15.45 -13.28 16.15
C ASP A 45 14.24 -12.62 15.47
N ALA A 46 14.47 -11.86 14.38
CA ALA A 46 13.40 -11.19 13.63
C ALA A 46 13.40 -11.61 12.17
N LYS A 47 12.19 -11.69 11.59
CA LYS A 47 11.93 -12.18 10.24
C LYS A 47 10.73 -11.44 9.64
N PHE A 48 10.71 -11.31 8.32
CA PHE A 48 9.48 -11.00 7.59
C PHE A 48 8.37 -12.03 7.89
N ARG A 49 7.10 -11.59 7.90
CA ARG A 49 5.90 -12.40 8.24
C ARG A 49 5.80 -12.89 9.68
N GLY A 50 6.26 -12.08 10.64
CA GLY A 50 5.87 -12.21 12.06
C GLY A 50 6.55 -13.34 12.86
N GLY A 51 7.48 -14.09 12.26
CA GLY A 51 8.27 -15.10 12.97
C GLY A 51 8.57 -16.37 12.16
N PRO A 52 9.23 -17.38 12.77
CA PRO A 52 9.65 -18.59 12.08
C PRO A 52 8.49 -19.38 11.46
N ARG A 53 7.31 -19.38 12.11
CA ARG A 53 6.08 -20.04 11.61
C ARG A 53 5.44 -19.36 10.40
N GLY A 54 5.90 -18.16 10.01
CA GLY A 54 5.45 -17.48 8.79
C GLY A 54 3.99 -17.02 8.80
N GLN A 55 3.41 -16.76 9.97
CA GLN A 55 1.98 -16.50 10.12
C GLN A 55 1.54 -15.09 9.68
N GLY A 56 2.47 -14.16 9.42
CA GLY A 56 2.12 -12.80 8.99
C GLY A 56 1.40 -11.96 10.05
N VAL A 57 1.53 -12.33 11.33
CA VAL A 57 0.92 -11.63 12.46
C VAL A 57 1.95 -10.77 13.17
N TYR A 58 1.57 -9.55 13.51
CA TYR A 58 2.41 -8.55 14.15
C TYR A 58 1.71 -7.96 15.38
N ALA A 59 2.50 -7.32 16.24
CA ALA A 59 1.97 -6.53 17.34
C ALA A 59 1.09 -5.38 16.83
N PRO A 60 0.12 -4.90 17.63
CA PRO A 60 -0.75 -3.78 17.27
C PRO A 60 0.02 -2.56 16.73
N SER A 61 -0.50 -1.94 15.66
CA SER A 61 0.06 -0.74 15.03
C SER A 61 -0.25 0.56 15.79
N GLY A 62 -1.06 0.51 16.86
CA GLY A 62 -1.53 1.69 17.59
C GLY A 62 -3.06 1.84 17.51
N PRO A 63 -3.62 3.02 17.83
CA PRO A 63 -5.07 3.24 17.77
C PRO A 63 -5.56 3.21 16.31
N ALA A 64 -6.83 2.85 16.14
CA ALA A 64 -7.50 2.95 14.85
C ALA A 64 -7.39 4.38 14.29
N GLY A 65 -7.09 4.49 12.99
CA GLY A 65 -6.83 5.76 12.34
C GLY A 65 -6.52 5.57 10.87
N ARG A 66 -6.34 6.66 10.13
CA ARG A 66 -5.91 6.66 8.73
C ARG A 66 -4.41 6.43 8.63
N GLY A 67 -3.96 5.67 7.63
CA GLY A 67 -2.54 5.64 7.27
C GLY A 67 -2.11 6.98 6.68
N VAL A 68 -0.99 7.53 7.12
CA VAL A 68 -0.27 8.62 6.46
C VAL A 68 1.20 8.27 6.33
N ILE A 69 1.83 8.66 5.23
CA ILE A 69 3.28 8.45 5.07
C ILE A 69 3.99 9.45 5.99
N GLU A 70 4.76 8.93 6.94
CA GLU A 70 5.56 9.71 7.88
C GLU A 70 6.91 10.10 7.27
N TRP A 71 7.56 9.14 6.60
CA TRP A 71 8.76 9.37 5.81
C TRP A 71 8.83 8.36 4.66
N SER A 72 9.63 8.68 3.65
CA SER A 72 10.00 7.78 2.56
C SER A 72 11.51 7.81 2.31
N PHE A 73 12.05 6.67 1.86
CA PHE A 73 13.44 6.53 1.41
C PHE A 73 13.45 5.99 -0.02
N GLU A 74 14.25 6.57 -0.90
CA GLU A 74 14.30 6.21 -2.32
C GLU A 74 15.55 5.38 -2.63
N THR A 75 15.34 4.28 -3.34
CA THR A 75 16.40 3.43 -3.93
C THR A 75 16.41 3.58 -5.44
N GLU A 76 17.46 3.11 -6.11
CA GLU A 76 17.61 3.25 -7.57
C GLU A 76 16.92 2.11 -8.36
N GLY A 77 16.14 1.27 -7.69
CA GLY A 77 15.50 0.09 -8.27
C GLY A 77 14.29 -0.37 -7.45
N PRO A 78 13.48 -1.32 -7.93
CA PRO A 78 12.22 -1.68 -7.29
C PRO A 78 12.43 -2.32 -5.90
N VAL A 79 11.64 -1.91 -4.91
CA VAL A 79 11.68 -2.46 -3.56
C VAL A 79 10.62 -3.56 -3.41
N ARG A 80 11.03 -4.79 -3.71
CA ARG A 80 10.17 -5.99 -3.64
C ARG A 80 10.37 -6.83 -2.38
N ALA A 81 11.52 -6.67 -1.72
CA ALA A 81 11.77 -7.28 -0.42
C ALA A 81 10.83 -6.69 0.65
N SER A 82 10.45 -7.49 1.64
CA SER A 82 9.76 -7.00 2.83
C SER A 82 10.80 -6.51 3.85
N ALA A 83 10.50 -5.41 4.53
CA ALA A 83 11.40 -4.83 5.52
C ALA A 83 11.68 -5.81 6.68
N LEU A 84 12.87 -5.72 7.26
CA LEU A 84 13.18 -6.26 8.58
C LEU A 84 13.39 -5.08 9.52
N VAL A 85 12.66 -5.03 10.64
CA VAL A 85 12.63 -3.86 11.52
C VAL A 85 13.06 -4.23 12.92
N ASP A 86 14.00 -3.48 13.48
CA ASP A 86 14.37 -3.55 14.89
C ASP A 86 14.06 -2.23 15.64
N SER A 87 14.66 -2.02 16.81
CA SER A 87 14.46 -0.82 17.64
C SER A 87 15.03 0.47 17.04
N GLU A 88 15.98 0.39 16.13
CA GLU A 88 16.70 1.55 15.58
C GLU A 88 16.67 1.60 14.05
N LEU A 89 16.66 0.45 13.39
CA LEU A 89 16.89 0.32 11.96
C LEU A 89 15.77 -0.43 11.24
N VAL A 90 15.59 -0.03 9.98
CA VAL A 90 14.84 -0.74 8.95
C VAL A 90 15.84 -1.27 7.94
N TYR A 91 15.91 -2.59 7.77
CA TYR A 91 16.75 -3.24 6.77
C TYR A 91 15.94 -3.66 5.57
N ILE A 92 16.42 -3.37 4.36
CA ILE A 92 15.68 -3.68 3.14
C ILE A 92 16.61 -3.85 1.93
N GLY A 93 16.32 -4.87 1.11
CA GLY A 93 16.98 -5.10 -0.17
C GLY A 93 16.21 -4.43 -1.31
N SER A 94 16.94 -3.90 -2.30
CA SER A 94 16.37 -3.32 -3.50
C SER A 94 16.84 -4.02 -4.78
N GLY A 95 16.04 -3.89 -5.84
CA GLY A 95 16.36 -4.33 -7.18
C GLY A 95 17.56 -3.61 -7.82
N ASP A 96 18.04 -2.52 -7.22
CA ASP A 96 19.30 -1.86 -7.60
C ASP A 96 20.57 -2.65 -7.19
N GLY A 97 20.40 -3.74 -6.44
CA GLY A 97 21.50 -4.58 -5.96
C GLY A 97 22.09 -4.12 -4.63
N ASN A 98 21.48 -3.15 -3.94
CA ASN A 98 21.91 -2.69 -2.64
C ASN A 98 20.99 -3.19 -1.52
N PHE A 99 21.63 -3.50 -0.39
CA PHE A 99 20.98 -3.77 0.89
C PHE A 99 21.19 -2.56 1.81
N TYR A 100 20.10 -1.96 2.27
CA TYR A 100 20.11 -0.72 3.03
C TYR A 100 19.78 -0.98 4.50
N ALA A 101 20.44 -0.25 5.39
CA ALA A 101 19.95 -0.01 6.73
C ALA A 101 19.56 1.46 6.86
N ILE A 102 18.32 1.70 7.26
CA ILE A 102 17.68 3.01 7.30
C ILE A 102 17.34 3.32 8.74
N ASP A 103 17.63 4.53 9.19
CA ASP A 103 17.21 5.02 10.50
C ASP A 103 15.68 4.99 10.59
N ARG A 104 15.15 4.25 11.56
CA ARG A 104 13.72 4.01 11.68
C ARG A 104 12.94 5.28 12.04
N GLY A 105 13.58 6.21 12.75
CA GLY A 105 12.95 7.45 13.19
C GLY A 105 12.94 8.52 12.12
N THR A 106 14.01 8.62 11.33
CA THR A 106 14.18 9.73 10.37
C THR A 106 14.03 9.32 8.91
N GLY A 107 14.12 8.03 8.57
CA GLY A 107 14.14 7.55 7.19
C GLY A 107 15.46 7.77 6.45
N HIS A 108 16.54 8.13 7.15
CA HIS A 108 17.85 8.39 6.52
C HIS A 108 18.70 7.12 6.45
N GLU A 109 19.48 6.96 5.37
CA GLU A 109 20.45 5.87 5.25
C GLU A 109 21.48 5.93 6.40
N ARG A 110 21.70 4.77 7.04
CA ARG A 110 22.73 4.58 8.06
C ARG A 110 23.95 3.87 7.49
N TRP A 111 23.71 2.85 6.68
CA TRP A 111 24.73 2.19 5.86
C TRP A 111 24.07 1.48 4.69
N ARG A 112 24.87 1.14 3.68
CA ARG A 112 24.46 0.27 2.57
C ARG A 112 25.54 -0.73 2.21
N PHE A 113 25.13 -1.86 1.63
CA PHE A 113 26.00 -2.90 1.09
C PHE A 113 25.60 -3.22 -0.35
N SER A 114 26.56 -3.27 -1.27
CA SER A 114 26.32 -3.63 -2.68
C SER A 114 26.57 -5.12 -2.91
N ALA A 115 25.52 -5.84 -3.30
CA ALA A 115 25.55 -7.27 -3.61
C ALA A 115 25.93 -7.54 -5.08
N ALA A 116 25.96 -8.81 -5.50
CA ALA A 116 26.35 -9.19 -6.86
C ALA A 116 25.18 -9.11 -7.85
N GLY A 117 23.95 -8.94 -7.37
CA GLY A 117 22.77 -8.78 -8.20
C GLY A 117 21.59 -8.17 -7.44
N PRO A 118 20.45 -7.96 -8.13
CA PRO A 118 19.22 -7.44 -7.52
C PRO A 118 18.81 -8.22 -6.27
N ILE A 119 18.38 -7.51 -5.22
CA ILE A 119 17.95 -8.12 -3.95
C ILE A 119 16.43 -8.08 -3.87
N HIS A 120 15.81 -9.25 -4.00
CA HIS A 120 14.36 -9.42 -3.85
C HIS A 120 13.99 -10.28 -2.64
N SER A 121 14.98 -10.85 -1.95
CA SER A 121 14.74 -11.61 -0.73
C SER A 121 14.53 -10.66 0.45
N SER A 122 13.60 -11.03 1.32
CA SER A 122 13.39 -10.33 2.59
C SER A 122 14.42 -10.82 3.61
N ALA A 123 14.93 -9.94 4.46
CA ALA A 123 15.98 -10.31 5.39
C ALA A 123 15.46 -11.08 6.62
N ALA A 124 16.37 -11.83 7.24
CA ALA A 124 16.22 -12.35 8.60
C ALA A 124 17.42 -11.92 9.45
N ALA A 125 17.27 -11.87 10.77
CA ALA A 125 18.37 -11.55 11.68
C ALA A 125 18.42 -12.50 12.88
N ARG A 126 19.64 -12.69 13.37
CA ARG A 126 19.96 -13.37 14.63
C ARG A 126 21.14 -12.66 15.29
N GLY A 127 20.96 -12.22 16.52
CA GLY A 127 22.02 -11.50 17.25
C GLY A 127 22.51 -10.29 16.45
N ASP A 128 23.82 -10.22 16.21
CA ASP A 128 24.47 -9.13 15.47
C ASP A 128 24.43 -9.32 13.94
N LEU A 129 23.85 -10.41 13.42
CA LEU A 129 23.88 -10.76 12.00
C LEU A 129 22.54 -10.55 11.31
N VAL A 130 22.59 -10.07 10.06
CA VAL A 130 21.47 -10.00 9.13
C VAL A 130 21.79 -10.79 7.87
N TYR A 131 20.82 -11.57 7.41
CA TYR A 131 20.94 -12.53 6.31
C TYR A 131 19.99 -12.18 5.17
N PHE A 132 20.48 -12.28 3.92
CA PHE A 132 19.66 -12.13 2.72
C PHE A 132 20.34 -12.83 1.52
N GLY A 133 19.56 -13.10 0.48
CA GLY A 133 20.03 -13.59 -0.82
C GLY A 133 19.77 -12.60 -1.96
N ASP A 134 20.58 -12.69 -3.01
CA ASP A 134 20.42 -11.93 -4.25
C ASP A 134 20.07 -12.82 -5.46
N ARG A 135 19.76 -12.18 -6.59
CA ARG A 135 19.41 -12.83 -7.86
C ARG A 135 20.58 -13.45 -8.61
N SER A 136 21.81 -13.27 -8.12
CA SER A 136 23.03 -13.90 -8.63
C SER A 136 23.37 -15.18 -7.88
N ASN A 137 22.40 -15.75 -7.15
CA ASN A 137 22.53 -16.98 -6.36
C ASN A 137 23.57 -16.89 -5.24
N ALA A 138 23.78 -15.69 -4.70
CA ALA A 138 24.61 -15.46 -3.53
C ALA A 138 23.75 -15.21 -2.28
N PHE A 139 24.20 -15.77 -1.15
CA PHE A 139 23.65 -15.52 0.18
C PHE A 139 24.70 -14.90 1.09
N TYR A 140 24.27 -13.91 1.85
CA TYR A 140 25.13 -13.02 2.62
C TYR A 140 24.75 -13.04 4.09
N ALA A 141 25.74 -12.89 4.96
CA ALA A 141 25.57 -12.43 6.33
C ALA A 141 26.39 -11.16 6.54
N LEU A 142 25.75 -10.11 7.03
CA LEU A 142 26.39 -8.84 7.37
C LEU A 142 26.29 -8.59 8.87
N ASP A 143 27.26 -7.86 9.44
CA ASP A 143 27.10 -7.25 10.75
C ASP A 143 26.03 -6.15 10.66
N ARG A 144 25.02 -6.25 11.51
CA ARG A 144 23.85 -5.36 11.54
C ARG A 144 24.18 -3.91 11.86
N ARG A 145 25.29 -3.66 12.55
CA ARG A 145 25.66 -2.32 13.04
C ARG A 145 26.29 -1.48 11.95
N ASP A 146 27.15 -2.09 11.13
CA ASP A 146 27.97 -1.36 10.16
C ASP A 146 27.92 -1.92 8.72
N GLY A 147 27.13 -2.97 8.49
CA GLY A 147 26.93 -3.56 7.16
C GLY A 147 28.14 -4.36 6.65
N ARG A 148 29.14 -4.64 7.49
CA ARG A 148 30.32 -5.39 7.05
C ARG A 148 30.00 -6.85 6.79
N LEU A 149 30.48 -7.33 5.65
CA LEU A 149 30.37 -8.75 5.27
C LEU A 149 31.07 -9.65 6.29
N ARG A 150 30.34 -10.65 6.78
CA ARG A 150 30.83 -11.67 7.71
C ARG A 150 31.12 -12.97 6.98
N TRP A 151 30.16 -13.42 6.17
CA TRP A 151 30.35 -14.54 5.25
C TRP A 151 29.45 -14.39 4.03
N LYS A 152 29.84 -15.05 2.95
CA LYS A 152 29.10 -15.17 1.69
C LYS A 152 29.19 -16.62 1.23
N VAL A 153 28.07 -17.17 0.77
CA VAL A 153 28.03 -18.45 0.05
C VAL A 153 27.35 -18.26 -1.29
N GLU A 154 27.68 -19.12 -2.25
CA GLU A 154 27.06 -19.16 -3.57
C GLU A 154 26.43 -20.53 -3.77
N THR A 155 25.19 -20.55 -4.27
CA THR A 155 24.49 -21.77 -4.63
C THR A 155 24.67 -22.07 -6.11
N GLY A 156 24.12 -23.20 -6.58
CA GLY A 156 24.17 -23.57 -7.98
C GLY A 156 23.42 -22.60 -8.89
N SER A 157 23.55 -22.82 -10.20
CA SER A 157 22.78 -22.07 -11.21
C SER A 157 21.31 -22.46 -11.19
N ASP A 158 20.44 -21.51 -11.49
CA ASP A 158 19.01 -21.76 -11.54
C ASP A 158 18.64 -22.87 -12.53
N HIS A 159 17.75 -23.78 -12.12
CA HIS A 159 17.13 -24.72 -13.06
C HIS A 159 16.42 -23.95 -14.17
N PRO A 160 16.51 -24.36 -15.45
CA PRO A 160 15.77 -23.68 -16.50
C PRO A 160 14.26 -23.84 -16.27
N TRP A 161 13.50 -22.79 -16.53
CA TRP A 161 12.04 -22.90 -16.61
C TRP A 161 11.66 -23.73 -17.84
N ALA A 162 10.67 -24.62 -17.68
CA ALA A 162 10.28 -25.55 -18.73
C ALA A 162 9.74 -24.87 -20.01
N TRP A 163 9.36 -23.58 -19.94
CA TRP A 163 8.73 -22.85 -21.02
C TRP A 163 9.41 -21.52 -21.40
N GLY A 164 10.64 -21.29 -20.90
CA GLY A 164 11.45 -20.11 -21.25
C GLY A 164 11.55 -19.05 -20.13
N ASP A 165 12.04 -17.86 -20.46
CA ASP A 165 12.25 -16.77 -19.49
C ASP A 165 10.91 -16.27 -18.93
N GLU A 166 10.72 -16.41 -17.62
CA GLU A 166 9.52 -15.93 -16.92
C GLU A 166 9.73 -14.45 -16.54
N GLY A 167 9.22 -13.52 -17.36
CA GLY A 167 9.24 -12.08 -17.05
C GLY A 167 8.54 -11.67 -15.74
N TRP A 168 7.90 -12.62 -15.06
CA TRP A 168 7.22 -12.46 -13.77
C TRP A 168 7.95 -13.19 -12.61
N ASP A 169 9.11 -13.79 -12.87
CA ASP A 169 9.88 -14.56 -11.89
C ASP A 169 10.89 -13.69 -11.12
N TYR A 170 10.37 -12.71 -10.37
CA TYR A 170 11.18 -11.83 -9.51
C TYR A 170 11.08 -12.18 -8.01
N ILE A 171 10.20 -13.09 -7.60
CA ILE A 171 10.12 -13.55 -6.20
C ILE A 171 11.24 -14.55 -5.93
N THR A 172 11.98 -14.33 -4.87
CA THR A 172 13.06 -15.22 -4.40
C THR A 172 12.74 -15.74 -3.00
N SER A 173 13.29 -16.90 -2.67
CA SER A 173 13.20 -17.40 -1.30
C SER A 173 13.94 -16.44 -0.36
N SER A 174 13.42 -16.32 0.85
CA SER A 174 13.99 -15.48 1.90
C SER A 174 14.45 -16.35 3.07
N PRO A 175 15.60 -16.05 3.69
CA PRO A 175 16.15 -16.86 4.78
C PRO A 175 15.21 -16.92 5.99
N VAL A 176 15.28 -18.03 6.72
CA VAL A 176 14.66 -18.19 8.05
C VAL A 176 15.70 -18.72 9.03
N VAL A 177 15.77 -18.09 10.21
CA VAL A 177 16.62 -18.55 11.32
C VAL A 177 15.89 -19.64 12.10
N ALA A 178 16.57 -20.74 12.41
CA ALA A 178 16.08 -21.81 13.26
C ALA A 178 17.18 -22.29 14.21
N GLY A 179 17.22 -21.75 15.43
CA GLY A 179 18.31 -22.05 16.36
C GLY A 179 19.64 -21.47 15.85
N ASP A 180 20.62 -22.32 15.56
CA ASP A 180 21.96 -21.94 15.11
C ASP A 180 22.20 -22.11 13.60
N GLN A 181 21.13 -22.31 12.84
CA GLN A 181 21.17 -22.42 11.39
C GLN A 181 20.23 -21.43 10.70
N VAL A 182 20.58 -21.09 9.46
CA VAL A 182 19.77 -20.28 8.53
C VAL A 182 19.38 -21.17 7.36
N ILE A 183 18.08 -21.23 7.07
CA ILE A 183 17.50 -22.08 6.03
C ILE A 183 17.02 -21.21 4.89
N VAL A 184 17.30 -21.61 3.66
CA VAL A 184 16.88 -20.86 2.47
C VAL A 184 16.71 -21.76 1.25
N GLY A 185 15.72 -21.45 0.40
CA GLY A 185 15.55 -22.08 -0.89
C GLY A 185 16.39 -21.44 -1.98
N SER A 186 16.81 -22.22 -2.98
CA SER A 186 17.58 -21.75 -4.12
C SER A 186 16.88 -22.07 -5.44
N GLY A 187 17.14 -21.23 -6.45
CA GLY A 187 16.71 -21.49 -7.82
C GLY A 187 17.40 -22.71 -8.45
N ASP A 188 18.50 -23.20 -7.87
CA ASP A 188 19.16 -24.45 -8.31
C ASP A 188 18.42 -25.74 -7.94
N GLY A 189 17.25 -25.60 -7.32
CA GLY A 189 16.39 -26.71 -6.94
C GLY A 189 16.61 -27.25 -5.53
N ASN A 190 17.48 -26.66 -4.74
CA ASN A 190 17.79 -27.13 -3.39
C ASN A 190 17.23 -26.23 -2.30
N VAL A 191 17.01 -26.84 -1.13
CA VAL A 191 16.85 -26.16 0.16
C VAL A 191 18.15 -26.35 0.92
N TYR A 192 18.75 -25.27 1.39
CA TYR A 192 20.00 -25.28 2.14
C TYR A 192 19.75 -24.92 3.60
N ALA A 193 20.54 -25.52 4.50
CA ALA A 193 20.82 -24.95 5.80
C ALA A 193 22.30 -24.67 5.98
N PHE A 194 22.58 -23.45 6.43
CA PHE A 194 23.92 -22.99 6.75
C PHE A 194 24.03 -22.72 8.25
N ASP A 195 25.21 -22.94 8.80
CA ASP A 195 25.56 -22.45 10.12
C ASP A 195 25.44 -20.92 10.15
N ALA A 196 24.69 -20.39 11.12
CA ALA A 196 24.34 -18.97 11.15
C ALA A 196 25.54 -18.04 11.35
N GLU A 197 26.60 -18.50 12.02
CA GLU A 197 27.79 -17.70 12.33
C GLU A 197 28.86 -17.78 11.25
N THR A 198 29.02 -18.95 10.63
CA THR A 198 30.15 -19.24 9.74
C THR A 198 29.76 -19.37 8.26
N GLY A 199 28.48 -19.60 7.97
CA GLY A 199 27.99 -19.88 6.63
C GLY A 199 28.32 -21.30 6.14
N ALA A 200 28.86 -22.18 6.99
CA ALA A 200 29.15 -23.56 6.61
C ALA A 200 27.87 -24.35 6.30
N GLU A 201 27.80 -25.04 5.15
CA GLU A 201 26.68 -25.92 4.81
C GLU A 201 26.55 -27.02 5.86
N ARG A 202 25.37 -27.10 6.51
CA ARG A 202 25.03 -28.17 7.45
C ARG A 202 24.35 -29.33 6.75
N TRP A 203 23.38 -29.01 5.92
CA TRP A 203 22.70 -29.96 5.06
C TRP A 203 22.11 -29.26 3.83
N ARG A 204 21.80 -30.06 2.81
CA ARG A 204 21.07 -29.64 1.62
C ARG A 204 20.10 -30.72 1.17
N VAL A 205 18.94 -30.30 0.66
CA VAL A 205 17.89 -31.20 0.17
C VAL A 205 17.54 -30.80 -1.26
N ALA A 206 17.69 -31.75 -2.19
CA ALA A 206 17.29 -31.57 -3.57
C ALA A 206 15.76 -31.74 -3.71
N THR A 207 15.13 -30.77 -4.36
CA THR A 207 13.74 -30.85 -4.83
C THR A 207 13.73 -31.03 -6.36
N GLY A 208 12.55 -31.21 -6.96
CA GLY A 208 12.43 -31.41 -8.40
C GLY A 208 12.44 -30.11 -9.24
N GLY A 209 12.49 -28.94 -8.61
CA GLY A 209 12.38 -27.65 -9.30
C GLY A 209 12.85 -26.49 -8.43
N ARG A 210 12.89 -25.27 -8.98
CA ARG A 210 13.29 -24.05 -8.26
C ARG A 210 12.57 -23.90 -6.92
N VAL A 211 13.28 -23.52 -5.87
CA VAL A 211 12.70 -23.24 -4.55
C VAL A 211 12.60 -21.73 -4.36
N ARG A 212 11.46 -21.15 -4.73
CA ARG A 212 11.17 -19.71 -4.56
C ARG A 212 10.33 -19.41 -3.32
N SER A 213 9.64 -20.42 -2.79
CA SER A 213 8.96 -20.35 -1.51
C SER A 213 9.97 -20.14 -0.38
N SER A 214 9.64 -19.29 0.59
CA SER A 214 10.43 -19.16 1.81
C SER A 214 9.94 -20.16 2.84
N ALA A 215 10.86 -20.78 3.58
CA ALA A 215 10.48 -21.81 4.53
C ALA A 215 9.73 -21.24 5.76
N ALA A 216 8.76 -22.00 6.25
CA ALA A 216 8.20 -21.85 7.59
C ALA A 216 8.78 -22.92 8.50
N VAL A 217 9.11 -22.57 9.74
CA VAL A 217 9.74 -23.46 10.71
C VAL A 217 8.82 -23.65 11.91
N ALA A 218 8.52 -24.91 12.23
CA ALA A 218 7.77 -25.30 13.41
C ALA A 218 8.14 -26.72 13.84
N ASP A 219 8.18 -26.93 15.16
CA ASP A 219 8.21 -28.26 15.78
C ASP A 219 9.33 -29.18 15.23
N GLY A 220 10.52 -28.60 14.99
CA GLY A 220 11.70 -29.29 14.49
C GLY A 220 11.74 -29.50 12.97
N ASN A 221 10.83 -28.89 12.21
CA ASN A 221 10.75 -29.05 10.75
C ASN A 221 10.77 -27.71 10.01
N ALA A 222 11.28 -27.73 8.78
CA ALA A 222 11.09 -26.71 7.77
C ALA A 222 10.04 -27.17 6.74
N TYR A 223 9.09 -26.29 6.43
CA TYR A 223 8.06 -26.48 5.42
C TYR A 223 8.28 -25.54 4.26
N VAL A 224 8.40 -26.06 3.04
CA VAL A 224 8.79 -25.26 1.87
C VAL A 224 8.17 -25.79 0.59
N GLY A 225 7.66 -24.87 -0.24
CA GLY A 225 7.11 -25.19 -1.56
C GLY A 225 8.18 -25.16 -2.65
N SER A 226 8.03 -26.00 -3.67
CA SER A 226 8.92 -26.02 -4.84
C SER A 226 8.15 -25.85 -6.16
N ALA A 227 8.88 -25.46 -7.20
CA ALA A 227 8.37 -25.36 -8.58
C ALA A 227 7.97 -26.71 -9.19
N ASP A 228 8.30 -27.82 -8.53
CA ASP A 228 7.85 -29.16 -8.92
C ASP A 228 6.40 -29.48 -8.50
N GLY A 229 5.74 -28.57 -7.77
CA GLY A 229 4.36 -28.71 -7.31
C GLY A 229 4.21 -29.45 -5.98
N PHE A 230 5.32 -29.73 -5.29
CA PHE A 230 5.31 -30.36 -3.97
C PHE A 230 5.60 -29.37 -2.83
N LEU A 231 4.88 -29.55 -1.72
CA LEU A 231 5.25 -29.01 -0.41
C LEU A 231 6.10 -30.07 0.30
N TYR A 232 7.27 -29.68 0.79
CA TYR A 232 8.20 -30.55 1.52
C TYR A 232 8.18 -30.22 3.01
N ALA A 233 8.20 -31.26 3.86
CA ALA A 233 8.54 -31.14 5.28
C ALA A 233 9.89 -31.80 5.53
N ILE A 234 10.84 -30.99 5.99
CA ILE A 234 12.25 -31.36 6.14
C ILE A 234 12.61 -31.31 7.62
N ASP A 235 13.20 -32.38 8.12
CA ASP A 235 13.75 -32.44 9.47
C ASP A 235 14.93 -31.47 9.61
N LEU A 236 14.91 -30.60 10.63
CA LEU A 236 15.94 -29.57 10.81
C LEU A 236 17.28 -30.10 11.29
N GLU A 237 17.31 -31.28 11.92
CA GLU A 237 18.51 -31.88 12.48
C GLU A 237 19.25 -32.71 11.42
N SER A 238 18.53 -33.60 10.73
CA SER A 238 19.11 -34.50 9.73
C SER A 238 19.10 -33.96 8.30
N GLY A 239 18.22 -33.00 7.99
CA GLY A 239 17.95 -32.59 6.62
C GLY A 239 17.16 -33.64 5.83
N GLU A 240 16.57 -34.65 6.46
CA GLU A 240 15.77 -35.66 5.76
C GLU A 240 14.35 -35.14 5.46
N THR A 241 13.82 -35.47 4.29
CA THR A 241 12.41 -35.20 3.98
C THR A 241 11.52 -36.20 4.73
N ARG A 242 10.75 -35.70 5.70
CA ARG A 242 9.81 -36.53 6.49
C ARG A 242 8.59 -36.92 5.67
N TRP A 243 8.03 -35.96 4.93
CA TRP A 243 6.93 -36.18 4.00
C TRP A 243 6.94 -35.11 2.91
N ARG A 244 6.21 -35.38 1.82
CA ARG A 244 5.89 -34.39 0.79
C ARG A 244 4.42 -34.49 0.41
N PHE A 245 3.80 -33.35 0.13
CA PHE A 245 2.43 -33.26 -0.35
C PHE A 245 2.41 -32.84 -1.82
N ALA A 246 1.70 -33.60 -2.67
CA ALA A 246 1.50 -33.28 -4.07
C ALA A 246 0.27 -32.39 -4.25
N THR A 247 0.44 -31.21 -4.83
CA THR A 247 -0.69 -30.38 -5.27
C THR A 247 -1.34 -30.95 -6.53
N GLU A 248 -2.56 -30.50 -6.85
CA GLU A 248 -3.18 -30.80 -8.15
C GLU A 248 -2.35 -30.25 -9.33
N GLY A 249 -1.48 -29.25 -9.07
CA GLY A 249 -0.56 -28.66 -10.04
C GLY A 249 0.54 -29.59 -10.56
N VAL A 250 0.87 -30.68 -9.84
CA VAL A 250 1.98 -31.60 -10.21
C VAL A 250 1.81 -32.17 -11.63
N ASP A 251 0.57 -32.46 -12.01
CA ASP A 251 0.23 -33.04 -13.31
C ASP A 251 0.00 -31.99 -14.40
N LEU A 252 -0.01 -30.70 -14.07
CA LEU A 252 -0.18 -29.63 -15.04
C LEU A 252 1.14 -29.36 -15.79
N SER A 253 1.02 -29.02 -17.06
CA SER A 253 2.16 -28.68 -17.93
C SER A 253 2.02 -27.26 -18.46
N SER A 254 3.07 -26.46 -18.34
CA SER A 254 3.09 -25.11 -18.92
C SER A 254 2.91 -25.14 -20.44
N ALA A 255 3.24 -26.25 -21.11
CA ALA A 255 3.01 -26.41 -22.54
C ALA A 255 1.51 -26.44 -22.91
N GLU A 256 0.64 -26.84 -21.98
CA GLU A 256 -0.81 -26.88 -22.18
C GLU A 256 -1.46 -25.50 -21.98
N PHE A 257 -1.02 -24.76 -20.96
CA PHE A 257 -1.65 -23.49 -20.57
C PHE A 257 -0.95 -22.25 -21.11
N GLY A 258 0.28 -22.37 -21.62
CA GLY A 258 1.11 -21.25 -22.06
C GLY A 258 1.78 -20.47 -20.92
N PHE A 259 1.62 -20.92 -19.67
CA PHE A 259 2.24 -20.36 -18.47
C PHE A 259 2.29 -21.42 -17.37
N ASP A 260 3.16 -21.23 -16.37
CA ASP A 260 3.31 -22.15 -15.25
C ASP A 260 2.11 -22.13 -14.29
N ARG A 261 1.59 -23.32 -13.98
CA ARG A 261 0.52 -23.56 -13.01
C ARG A 261 0.90 -24.59 -11.94
N LYS A 262 2.16 -25.02 -11.93
CA LYS A 262 2.66 -26.06 -11.04
C LYS A 262 3.30 -25.48 -9.79
N THR A 263 4.00 -24.36 -9.92
CA THR A 263 4.86 -23.87 -8.83
C THR A 263 4.10 -23.50 -7.56
N ILE A 264 4.66 -23.91 -6.43
CA ILE A 264 4.30 -23.39 -5.11
C ILE A 264 5.27 -22.24 -4.79
N GLN A 265 4.83 -21.02 -5.06
CA GLN A 265 5.61 -19.79 -4.80
C GLN A 265 5.25 -19.15 -3.46
N SER A 266 4.02 -19.38 -3.00
CA SER A 266 3.53 -18.97 -1.69
C SER A 266 4.43 -19.56 -0.59
N SER A 267 4.78 -18.75 0.39
CA SER A 267 5.52 -19.21 1.57
C SER A 267 4.54 -19.80 2.58
N PRO A 268 4.76 -21.02 3.11
CA PRO A 268 3.82 -21.62 4.04
C PRO A 268 3.61 -20.79 5.31
N ALA A 269 2.48 -21.01 5.97
CA ALA A 269 2.22 -20.60 7.35
C ALA A 269 1.85 -21.82 8.18
N VAL A 270 2.35 -21.92 9.41
CA VAL A 270 2.04 -23.02 10.32
C VAL A 270 1.21 -22.53 11.50
N ALA A 271 0.01 -23.08 11.67
CA ALA A 271 -0.91 -22.76 12.76
C ALA A 271 -1.79 -23.97 13.10
N ASP A 272 -2.07 -24.20 14.38
CA ASP A 272 -3.01 -25.24 14.88
C ASP A 272 -2.85 -26.62 14.24
N GLY A 273 -1.59 -27.07 14.14
CA GLY A 273 -1.24 -28.36 13.55
C GLY A 273 -1.47 -28.43 12.04
N THR A 274 -1.59 -27.29 11.36
CA THR A 274 -1.86 -27.17 9.92
C THR A 274 -0.74 -26.39 9.25
N VAL A 275 -0.35 -26.81 8.05
CA VAL A 275 0.48 -26.03 7.13
C VAL A 275 -0.41 -25.50 6.01
N LEU A 276 -0.44 -24.17 5.85
CA LEU A 276 -1.27 -23.47 4.87
C LEU A 276 -0.43 -22.80 3.80
N PHE A 277 -0.83 -22.93 2.54
CA PHE A 277 -0.08 -22.37 1.40
C PHE A 277 -0.94 -22.25 0.14
N GLY A 278 -0.61 -21.28 -0.71
CA GLY A 278 -1.18 -21.14 -2.06
C GLY A 278 -0.32 -21.78 -3.14
N SER A 279 -0.94 -22.18 -4.25
CA SER A 279 -0.27 -22.74 -5.42
C SER A 279 -0.69 -22.02 -6.71
N ARG A 280 0.17 -22.09 -7.74
CA ARG A 280 -0.15 -21.56 -9.08
C ARG A 280 -1.25 -22.34 -9.79
N ASP A 281 -1.64 -23.52 -9.29
CA ASP A 281 -2.77 -24.29 -9.81
C ASP A 281 -4.14 -23.60 -9.58
N GLY A 282 -4.17 -22.57 -8.72
CA GLY A 282 -5.36 -21.80 -8.35
C GLY A 282 -5.99 -22.25 -7.03
N LYS A 283 -5.35 -23.17 -6.30
CA LYS A 283 -5.83 -23.67 -5.02
C LYS A 283 -5.06 -23.05 -3.86
N PHE A 284 -5.75 -22.99 -2.73
CA PHE A 284 -5.18 -22.75 -1.42
C PHE A 284 -5.39 -24.02 -0.58
N TYR A 285 -4.31 -24.54 0.01
CA TYR A 285 -4.29 -25.84 0.66
C TYR A 285 -4.05 -25.69 2.16
N ALA A 286 -4.66 -26.60 2.91
CA ALA A 286 -4.35 -26.85 4.31
C ALA A 286 -4.04 -28.34 4.48
N VAL A 287 -2.83 -28.64 4.96
CA VAL A 287 -2.37 -30.01 5.20
C VAL A 287 -1.99 -30.20 6.66
N ASP A 288 -2.11 -31.42 7.16
CA ASP A 288 -1.69 -31.78 8.50
C ASP A 288 -0.17 -31.63 8.67
N VAL A 289 0.25 -30.99 9.76
CA VAL A 289 1.67 -30.69 10.01
C VAL A 289 2.53 -31.92 10.25
N ALA A 290 1.93 -33.01 10.76
CA ALA A 290 2.63 -34.23 11.14
C ALA A 290 2.66 -35.24 9.99
N SER A 291 1.53 -35.46 9.30
CA SER A 291 1.41 -36.46 8.23
C SER A 291 1.54 -35.90 6.81
N GLY A 292 1.30 -34.61 6.61
CA GLY A 292 1.18 -34.00 5.28
C GLY A 292 -0.13 -34.32 4.57
N GLU A 293 -1.09 -34.97 5.25
CA GLU A 293 -2.38 -35.31 4.65
C GLU A 293 -3.26 -34.06 4.45
N LEU A 294 -4.03 -34.04 3.36
CA LEU A 294 -4.95 -32.95 3.06
C LEU A 294 -6.04 -32.84 4.14
N ARG A 295 -6.15 -31.68 4.79
CA ARG A 295 -7.28 -31.35 5.68
C ARG A 295 -8.43 -30.76 4.87
N TRP A 296 -8.13 -29.73 4.08
CA TRP A 296 -9.09 -29.12 3.16
C TRP A 296 -8.34 -28.33 2.07
N ARG A 297 -9.06 -27.99 1.00
CA ARG A 297 -8.59 -27.06 -0.02
C ARG A 297 -9.68 -26.10 -0.46
N TYR A 298 -9.29 -24.91 -0.86
CA TYR A 298 -10.16 -23.90 -1.44
C TYR A 298 -9.78 -23.65 -2.90
N ASP A 299 -10.78 -23.49 -3.76
CA ASP A 299 -10.60 -23.17 -5.18
C ASP A 299 -10.80 -21.67 -5.41
N ASN A 300 -9.72 -20.96 -5.78
CA ASN A 300 -9.80 -19.52 -6.05
C ASN A 300 -10.44 -19.21 -7.40
N GLY A 301 -10.76 -20.23 -8.22
CA GLY A 301 -11.40 -20.11 -9.54
C GLY A 301 -10.46 -19.65 -10.65
N MET A 302 -9.40 -18.91 -10.30
CA MET A 302 -8.35 -18.44 -11.19
C MET A 302 -6.97 -18.94 -10.70
N PRO A 303 -6.00 -19.13 -11.61
CA PRO A 303 -4.66 -19.57 -11.23
C PRO A 303 -3.91 -18.53 -10.39
N TRP A 304 -2.76 -18.94 -9.87
CA TRP A 304 -1.80 -18.06 -9.17
C TRP A 304 -2.28 -17.52 -7.82
N VAL A 305 -2.28 -18.41 -6.82
CA VAL A 305 -2.34 -18.03 -5.40
C VAL A 305 -0.90 -17.90 -4.89
N VAL A 306 -0.24 -16.80 -5.26
CA VAL A 306 1.18 -16.55 -4.95
C VAL A 306 1.41 -15.79 -3.65
N SER A 307 0.39 -15.06 -3.19
CA SER A 307 0.40 -14.41 -1.89
C SER A 307 0.55 -15.45 -0.77
N SER A 308 1.25 -15.10 0.29
CA SER A 308 1.45 -16.00 1.43
C SER A 308 0.43 -15.68 2.54
N PRO A 309 -0.19 -16.68 3.18
CA PRO A 309 -1.37 -16.44 4.03
C PRO A 309 -1.02 -15.81 5.39
N ALA A 310 -1.72 -14.76 5.79
CA ALA A 310 -1.72 -14.34 7.19
C ALA A 310 -2.70 -15.21 7.99
N VAL A 311 -2.28 -15.78 9.12
CA VAL A 311 -3.09 -16.72 9.90
C VAL A 311 -3.20 -16.24 11.34
N PHE A 312 -4.42 -15.99 11.78
CA PHE A 312 -4.71 -15.55 13.15
C PHE A 312 -6.07 -16.03 13.61
N ASP A 313 -6.13 -16.40 14.89
CA ASP A 313 -7.30 -17.00 15.51
C ASP A 313 -7.87 -18.12 14.63
N SER A 314 -9.10 -17.98 14.16
CA SER A 314 -9.83 -18.98 13.40
C SER A 314 -9.81 -18.75 11.88
N MET A 315 -8.95 -17.86 11.37
CA MET A 315 -8.94 -17.47 9.96
C MET A 315 -7.56 -17.45 9.30
N ALA A 316 -7.55 -17.70 7.99
CA ALA A 316 -6.43 -17.46 7.10
C ALA A 316 -6.82 -16.44 6.03
N ILE A 317 -6.07 -15.35 5.91
CA ILE A 317 -6.27 -14.27 4.93
C ILE A 317 -5.22 -14.41 3.83
N VAL A 318 -5.64 -14.46 2.57
CA VAL A 318 -4.73 -14.65 1.43
C VAL A 318 -5.19 -13.86 0.20
N GLY A 319 -4.22 -13.33 -0.54
CA GLY A 319 -4.43 -12.63 -1.81
C GLY A 319 -4.37 -13.56 -3.03
N SER A 320 -5.11 -13.21 -4.08
CA SER A 320 -5.05 -13.88 -5.38
C SER A 320 -4.41 -12.97 -6.43
N SER A 321 -3.62 -13.55 -7.34
CA SER A 321 -3.13 -12.85 -8.54
C SER A 321 -4.29 -12.56 -9.47
N ASP A 322 -4.79 -13.59 -10.15
CA ASP A 322 -5.68 -13.42 -11.29
C ASP A 322 -7.15 -13.34 -10.85
N GLY A 323 -7.44 -13.69 -9.60
CA GLY A 323 -8.72 -13.40 -8.96
C GLY A 323 -8.91 -11.91 -8.64
N LEU A 324 -7.83 -11.12 -8.49
CA LEU A 324 -7.88 -9.69 -8.16
C LEU A 324 -8.66 -9.38 -6.86
N TYR A 325 -8.56 -10.28 -5.88
CA TYR A 325 -9.19 -10.14 -4.57
C TYR A 325 -8.27 -10.63 -3.46
N VAL A 326 -8.61 -10.24 -2.23
CA VAL A 326 -8.17 -10.85 -0.98
C VAL A 326 -9.40 -11.44 -0.30
N HIS A 327 -9.24 -12.56 0.38
CA HIS A 327 -10.33 -13.19 1.12
C HIS A 327 -9.83 -13.75 2.45
N ALA A 328 -10.77 -14.01 3.37
CA ALA A 328 -10.53 -14.80 4.56
C ALA A 328 -11.24 -16.15 4.45
N LEU A 329 -10.53 -17.19 4.87
CA LEU A 329 -11.04 -18.55 4.96
C LEU A 329 -11.03 -19.01 6.41
N SER A 330 -12.06 -19.75 6.82
CA SER A 330 -12.09 -20.46 8.10
C SER A 330 -10.93 -21.45 8.17
N LEU A 331 -10.07 -21.33 9.18
CA LEU A 331 -8.93 -22.22 9.38
C LEU A 331 -9.37 -23.68 9.60
N ALA A 332 -10.53 -23.88 10.22
CA ALA A 332 -11.05 -25.22 10.53
C ALA A 332 -11.64 -25.94 9.30
N THR A 333 -12.24 -25.20 8.37
CA THR A 333 -13.06 -25.80 7.29
C THR A 333 -12.67 -25.40 5.88
N GLY A 334 -11.86 -24.36 5.72
CA GLY A 334 -11.53 -23.76 4.42
C GLY A 334 -12.68 -22.97 3.80
N ALA A 335 -13.81 -22.80 4.48
CA ALA A 335 -14.96 -22.04 3.96
C ALA A 335 -14.64 -20.54 3.92
N GLU A 336 -15.02 -19.85 2.83
CA GLU A 336 -14.85 -18.41 2.72
C GLU A 336 -15.75 -17.67 3.72
N VAL A 337 -15.13 -16.80 4.51
CA VAL A 337 -15.79 -15.95 5.51
C VAL A 337 -16.19 -14.62 4.86
N TRP A 338 -15.23 -13.97 4.19
CA TRP A 338 -15.44 -12.72 3.46
C TRP A 338 -14.49 -12.62 2.27
N ARG A 339 -14.83 -11.73 1.33
CA ARG A 339 -14.00 -11.39 0.17
C ARG A 339 -14.03 -9.89 -0.10
N PHE A 340 -12.87 -9.33 -0.43
CA PHE A 340 -12.70 -7.95 -0.87
C PHE A 340 -12.04 -7.91 -2.26
N VAL A 341 -12.72 -7.32 -3.25
CA VAL A 341 -12.19 -7.14 -4.60
C VAL A 341 -11.21 -5.96 -4.61
N THR A 342 -9.93 -6.25 -4.80
CA THR A 342 -8.87 -5.23 -4.80
C THR A 342 -8.72 -4.55 -6.17
N GLY A 343 -9.25 -5.16 -7.23
CA GLY A 343 -9.22 -4.65 -8.60
C GLY A 343 -7.84 -4.76 -9.28
N ASN A 344 -6.86 -5.37 -8.62
CA ASN A 344 -5.55 -5.68 -9.19
C ASN A 344 -4.89 -6.86 -8.47
N ARG A 345 -3.80 -7.39 -9.02
CA ARG A 345 -3.10 -8.57 -8.49
C ARG A 345 -2.58 -8.32 -7.08
N VAL A 346 -2.76 -9.29 -6.19
CA VAL A 346 -2.29 -9.23 -4.80
C VAL A 346 -1.11 -10.20 -4.63
N PHE A 347 0.11 -9.72 -4.86
CA PHE A 347 1.33 -10.52 -4.69
C PHE A 347 1.92 -10.34 -3.29
N ALA A 348 1.80 -9.13 -2.74
CA ALA A 348 2.14 -8.88 -1.35
C ALA A 348 1.32 -9.81 -0.44
N SER A 349 1.97 -10.35 0.58
CA SER A 349 1.31 -11.16 1.60
C SER A 349 0.59 -10.23 2.57
N PRO A 350 -0.67 -10.53 2.96
CA PRO A 350 -1.34 -9.78 4.00
C PRO A 350 -0.51 -9.74 5.28
N ALA A 351 -0.56 -8.61 5.97
CA ALA A 351 0.04 -8.42 7.28
C ALA A 351 -1.05 -8.10 8.28
N LEU A 352 -1.19 -8.92 9.31
CA LEU A 352 -2.22 -8.75 10.31
C LEU A 352 -1.63 -8.11 11.57
N ALA A 353 -2.25 -7.03 12.04
CA ALA A 353 -1.97 -6.45 13.34
C ALA A 353 -3.29 -6.11 14.04
N SER A 354 -3.56 -6.78 15.16
CA SER A 354 -4.85 -6.71 15.86
C SER A 354 -6.03 -7.11 14.94
N ASP A 355 -7.00 -6.22 14.79
CA ASP A 355 -8.21 -6.33 13.99
C ASP A 355 -8.04 -5.81 12.56
N ILE A 356 -6.81 -5.50 12.12
CA ILE A 356 -6.55 -4.92 10.80
C ILE A 356 -5.63 -5.82 9.96
N ALA A 357 -6.06 -6.11 8.73
CA ALA A 357 -5.27 -6.72 7.68
C ALA A 357 -4.77 -5.66 6.68
N TYR A 358 -3.46 -5.52 6.57
CA TYR A 358 -2.80 -4.64 5.59
C TYR A 358 -2.48 -5.40 4.31
N VAL A 359 -2.90 -4.86 3.16
CA VAL A 359 -2.79 -5.52 1.85
C VAL A 359 -2.33 -4.53 0.79
N GLY A 360 -1.21 -4.84 0.12
CA GLY A 360 -0.74 -4.12 -1.06
C GLY A 360 -1.15 -4.81 -2.36
N ASN A 361 -1.40 -4.05 -3.43
CA ASN A 361 -1.65 -4.62 -4.76
C ASN A 361 -0.80 -3.98 -5.86
N HIS A 362 -0.86 -4.56 -7.07
CA HIS A 362 -0.10 -4.12 -8.24
C HIS A 362 -0.56 -2.80 -8.87
N ALA A 363 -1.64 -2.19 -8.38
CA ALA A 363 -2.08 -0.85 -8.75
C ALA A 363 -1.59 0.24 -7.77
N GLY A 364 -0.72 -0.11 -6.83
CA GLY A 364 -0.23 0.81 -5.80
C GLY A 364 -1.24 1.09 -4.70
N ARG A 365 -2.32 0.32 -4.58
CA ARG A 365 -3.28 0.46 -3.47
C ARG A 365 -2.75 -0.29 -2.26
N PHE A 366 -2.51 0.43 -1.17
CA PHE A 366 -2.21 -0.10 0.14
C PHE A 366 -3.44 0.05 1.04
N LEU A 367 -4.07 -1.09 1.33
CA LEU A 367 -5.37 -1.18 1.97
C LEU A 367 -5.21 -1.57 3.44
N ALA A 368 -6.02 -0.99 4.31
CA ALA A 368 -6.28 -1.52 5.64
C ALA A 368 -7.72 -2.03 5.68
N LEU A 369 -7.88 -3.34 5.87
CA LEU A 369 -9.17 -4.01 5.96
C LEU A 369 -9.41 -4.45 7.40
N ASP A 370 -10.64 -4.32 7.86
CA ASP A 370 -11.10 -5.00 9.07
C ASP A 370 -10.94 -6.52 8.88
N ALA A 371 -10.23 -7.17 9.79
CA ALA A 371 -9.81 -8.57 9.64
C ALA A 371 -10.98 -9.55 9.71
N ASP A 372 -12.04 -9.20 10.43
CA ASP A 372 -13.21 -10.05 10.67
C ASP A 372 -14.25 -9.95 9.55
N SER A 373 -14.42 -8.77 8.94
CA SER A 373 -15.45 -8.50 7.93
C SER A 373 -14.91 -8.26 6.52
N GLY A 374 -13.62 -7.95 6.38
CA GLY A 374 -13.02 -7.50 5.13
C GLY A 374 -13.41 -6.08 4.73
N ALA A 375 -14.09 -5.32 5.60
CA ALA A 375 -14.50 -3.96 5.32
C ALA A 375 -13.28 -3.03 5.20
N LEU A 376 -13.25 -2.18 4.17
CA LEU A 376 -12.18 -1.20 4.00
C LEU A 376 -12.25 -0.13 5.10
N SER A 377 -11.19 -0.02 5.91
CA SER A 377 -11.03 1.05 6.89
C SER A 377 -10.42 2.29 6.23
N TRP A 378 -9.29 2.11 5.54
CA TRP A 378 -8.64 3.19 4.78
C TRP A 378 -7.76 2.64 3.67
N GLU A 379 -7.36 3.54 2.76
CA GLU A 379 -6.46 3.26 1.65
C GLU A 379 -5.42 4.37 1.51
N LEU A 380 -4.19 3.97 1.23
CA LEU A 380 -3.11 4.79 0.72
C LEU A 380 -2.79 4.39 -0.72
N ARG A 381 -2.42 5.36 -1.55
CA ARG A 381 -1.97 5.13 -2.93
C ARG A 381 -0.49 5.47 -3.05
N LEU A 382 0.30 4.47 -3.41
CA LEU A 382 1.72 4.59 -3.74
C LEU A 382 1.90 4.65 -5.26
N ASN A 383 3.09 5.01 -5.74
CA ASN A 383 3.26 5.38 -7.15
C ASN A 383 3.42 4.19 -8.11
N ALA A 384 3.57 2.97 -7.60
CA ALA A 384 3.73 1.75 -8.41
C ALA A 384 3.21 0.50 -7.69
N ALA A 385 3.46 -0.68 -8.28
CA ALA A 385 3.03 -1.95 -7.73
C ALA A 385 3.64 -2.21 -6.33
N ILE A 386 2.82 -2.75 -5.42
CA ILE A 386 3.24 -3.15 -4.08
C ILE A 386 3.38 -4.66 -4.06
N THR A 387 4.62 -5.12 -4.20
CA THR A 387 4.99 -6.55 -4.08
C THR A 387 5.52 -6.88 -2.68
N SER A 388 6.12 -5.89 -2.02
CA SER A 388 6.61 -5.99 -0.64
C SER A 388 5.44 -6.25 0.31
N SER A 389 5.61 -7.21 1.22
CA SER A 389 4.61 -7.46 2.27
C SER A 389 4.82 -6.46 3.40
N ALA A 390 3.74 -5.86 3.90
CA ALA A 390 3.85 -4.88 4.96
C ALA A 390 4.41 -5.49 6.26
N VAL A 391 5.15 -4.67 7.00
CA VAL A 391 5.67 -5.03 8.33
C VAL A 391 5.20 -4.00 9.33
N VAL A 392 4.55 -4.47 10.39
CA VAL A 392 4.08 -3.61 11.48
C VAL A 392 5.04 -3.72 12.64
N ALA A 393 5.62 -2.59 13.03
CA ALA A 393 6.56 -2.54 14.15
C ALA A 393 6.54 -1.16 14.81
N SER A 394 6.49 -1.14 16.15
CA SER A 394 6.66 0.08 16.96
C SER A 394 5.77 1.25 16.55
N GLY A 395 4.50 0.98 16.28
CA GLY A 395 3.51 2.00 15.92
C GLY A 395 3.56 2.49 14.46
N ARG A 396 4.36 1.83 13.61
CA ARG A 396 4.50 2.14 12.19
C ARG A 396 4.30 0.91 11.33
N ILE A 397 3.99 1.15 10.06
CA ILE A 397 3.83 0.14 9.02
C ILE A 397 4.84 0.46 7.92
N TYR A 398 5.68 -0.52 7.56
CA TYR A 398 6.71 -0.37 6.54
C TYR A 398 6.32 -1.14 5.29
N VAL A 399 6.44 -0.51 4.12
CA VAL A 399 6.10 -1.11 2.84
C VAL A 399 7.04 -0.65 1.73
N GLY A 400 7.53 -1.60 0.92
CA GLY A 400 8.30 -1.32 -0.29
C GLY A 400 7.41 -1.26 -1.54
N CYS A 401 7.86 -0.52 -2.55
CA CYS A 401 7.12 -0.30 -3.79
C CYS A 401 8.05 -0.41 -5.01
N ASP A 402 7.49 -0.81 -6.16
CA ASP A 402 8.21 -0.95 -7.42
C ASP A 402 8.70 0.40 -8.00
N ASP A 403 8.31 1.53 -7.43
CA ASP A 403 8.84 2.87 -7.75
C ASP A 403 10.21 3.14 -7.12
N GLY A 404 10.73 2.20 -6.33
CA GLY A 404 11.98 2.31 -5.59
C GLY A 404 11.83 2.91 -4.20
N GLY A 405 10.61 3.27 -3.79
CA GLY A 405 10.30 3.81 -2.49
C GLY A 405 10.18 2.75 -1.39
N VAL A 406 10.73 3.09 -0.24
CA VAL A 406 10.48 2.47 1.07
C VAL A 406 9.67 3.47 1.87
N TYR A 407 8.47 3.08 2.30
CA TYR A 407 7.54 3.98 2.98
C TYR A 407 7.32 3.55 4.42
N ALA A 408 7.47 4.48 5.35
CA ALA A 408 7.00 4.33 6.73
C ALA A 408 5.66 5.05 6.88
N VAL A 409 4.65 4.30 7.28
CA VAL A 409 3.28 4.77 7.45
C VAL A 409 2.95 4.80 8.94
N ARG A 410 2.45 5.94 9.41
CA ARG A 410 1.90 6.14 10.75
C ARG A 410 0.38 6.17 10.69
N LEU A 411 -0.27 5.73 11.76
CA LEU A 411 -1.70 5.92 11.94
C LEU A 411 -2.00 7.29 12.55
N GLU A 412 -2.89 8.05 11.92
CA GLU A 412 -3.43 9.32 12.39
C GLU A 412 -4.91 9.21 12.72
N ALA A 413 -5.35 9.86 13.79
CA ALA A 413 -6.78 10.05 14.02
C ALA A 413 -7.33 11.06 13.00
N GLY A 414 -8.49 10.78 12.40
CA GLY A 414 -9.21 11.72 11.54
C GLY A 414 -10.00 11.04 10.41
N PRO A 415 -10.90 11.77 9.75
CA PRO A 415 -11.68 11.25 8.62
C PRO A 415 -10.78 10.96 7.40
N PRO A 416 -11.22 10.04 6.52
CA PRO A 416 -10.49 9.71 5.29
C PRO A 416 -10.49 10.90 4.32
N PRO A 417 -9.47 11.00 3.45
CA PRO A 417 -9.39 12.11 2.50
C PRO A 417 -10.52 12.06 1.46
N ARG A 418 -11.12 13.21 1.17
CA ARG A 418 -12.16 13.38 0.14
C ARG A 418 -11.56 13.82 -1.19
N ARG A 419 -12.07 13.26 -2.29
CA ARG A 419 -11.59 13.56 -3.64
C ARG A 419 -12.77 13.80 -4.55
N ALA A 420 -12.80 14.94 -5.21
CA ALA A 420 -13.84 15.28 -6.17
C ALA A 420 -13.24 15.83 -7.47
N VAL A 421 -13.93 15.56 -8.57
CA VAL A 421 -13.72 16.24 -9.85
C VAL A 421 -14.97 17.06 -10.15
N TYR A 422 -14.80 18.37 -10.28
CA TYR A 422 -15.90 19.27 -10.58
C TYR A 422 -16.24 19.22 -12.07
N TRP A 423 -17.51 18.92 -12.36
CA TRP A 423 -18.08 18.86 -13.69
C TRP A 423 -19.59 19.17 -13.63
N ASP A 424 -20.03 20.17 -14.39
CA ASP A 424 -21.43 20.57 -14.49
C ASP A 424 -21.89 20.49 -15.95
N GLU A 425 -22.67 19.45 -16.25
CA GLU A 425 -23.17 19.15 -17.60
C GLU A 425 -24.05 20.29 -18.14
N GLU A 426 -24.79 21.01 -17.29
CA GLU A 426 -25.63 22.13 -17.73
C GLU A 426 -24.81 23.37 -18.12
N ARG A 427 -23.51 23.37 -17.81
CA ARG A 427 -22.57 24.47 -18.06
C ARG A 427 -21.43 24.09 -18.98
N GLU A 428 -21.48 22.94 -19.65
CA GLU A 428 -20.42 22.49 -20.57
C GLU A 428 -20.04 23.58 -21.59
N GLY A 429 -21.03 24.26 -22.17
CA GLY A 429 -20.82 25.36 -23.13
C GLY A 429 -20.16 26.62 -22.56
N TRP A 430 -19.90 26.66 -21.24
CA TRP A 430 -19.23 27.77 -20.57
C TRP A 430 -17.72 27.56 -20.47
N ASN A 431 -17.20 26.38 -20.81
CA ASN A 431 -15.80 26.03 -20.60
C ASN A 431 -14.90 26.62 -21.71
N THR A 432 -13.72 27.15 -21.35
CA THR A 432 -12.65 27.43 -22.33
C THR A 432 -11.56 26.37 -22.33
N LEU A 433 -11.52 25.51 -21.32
CA LEU A 433 -10.64 24.34 -21.29
C LEU A 433 -11.13 23.29 -22.30
N ALA A 434 -10.32 22.96 -23.29
CA ALA A 434 -10.62 21.89 -24.23
C ALA A 434 -10.40 20.50 -23.61
N GLY A 435 -11.18 19.48 -24.02
CA GLY A 435 -11.00 18.08 -23.59
C GLY A 435 -11.34 17.80 -22.13
N HIS A 436 -12.13 18.67 -21.51
CA HIS A 436 -12.57 18.63 -20.12
C HIS A 436 -13.31 17.34 -19.71
N GLU A 437 -14.10 16.77 -20.62
CA GLU A 437 -14.86 15.55 -20.40
C GLU A 437 -13.93 14.35 -20.13
N ARG A 438 -12.75 14.36 -20.77
CA ARG A 438 -11.74 13.32 -20.58
C ARG A 438 -11.03 13.46 -19.24
N VAL A 439 -10.87 14.67 -18.73
CA VAL A 439 -10.33 14.91 -17.38
C VAL A 439 -11.31 14.37 -16.35
N ARG A 440 -12.60 14.69 -16.48
CA ARG A 440 -13.67 14.12 -15.64
C ARG A 440 -13.61 12.59 -15.65
N ASP A 441 -13.64 11.97 -16.82
CA ASP A 441 -13.68 10.51 -16.94
C ASP A 441 -12.42 9.84 -16.35
N TYR A 442 -11.25 10.45 -16.58
CA TYR A 442 -10.01 9.98 -16.00
C TYR A 442 -10.10 10.00 -14.47
N PHE A 443 -10.35 11.16 -13.85
CA PHE A 443 -10.40 11.24 -12.39
C PHE A 443 -11.52 10.40 -11.76
N GLY A 444 -12.70 10.32 -12.41
CA GLY A 444 -13.78 9.42 -12.00
C GLY A 444 -13.37 7.95 -11.97
N SER A 445 -12.56 7.51 -12.95
CA SER A 445 -12.01 6.14 -12.96
C SER A 445 -11.02 5.84 -11.82
N PHE A 446 -10.48 6.89 -11.17
CA PHE A 446 -9.63 6.79 -9.98
C PHE A 446 -10.39 7.00 -8.66
N GLY A 447 -11.73 7.01 -8.70
CA GLY A 447 -12.58 7.09 -7.51
C GLY A 447 -12.83 8.51 -6.99
N TYR A 448 -12.59 9.53 -7.82
CA TYR A 448 -13.02 10.89 -7.51
C TYR A 448 -14.53 10.99 -7.68
N GLU A 449 -15.22 11.59 -6.72
CA GLU A 449 -16.64 11.91 -6.86
C GLU A 449 -16.82 12.96 -7.95
N VAL A 450 -17.62 12.66 -8.98
CA VAL A 450 -17.98 13.65 -9.99
C VAL A 450 -19.08 14.53 -9.40
N VAL A 451 -18.79 15.81 -9.16
CA VAL A 451 -19.69 16.74 -8.45
C VAL A 451 -20.12 17.90 -9.34
N ASP A 452 -21.41 18.20 -9.34
CA ASP A 452 -21.97 19.41 -9.94
C ASP A 452 -21.80 20.65 -9.04
N ARG A 453 -22.32 21.82 -9.45
CA ARG A 453 -22.20 23.08 -8.70
C ARG A 453 -22.85 23.11 -7.32
N PHE A 454 -23.85 22.25 -7.06
CA PHE A 454 -24.54 22.16 -5.77
C PHE A 454 -23.85 21.16 -4.87
N GLN A 455 -23.44 20.02 -5.43
CA GLN A 455 -22.62 19.02 -4.75
C GLN A 455 -21.25 19.58 -4.38
N LEU A 456 -20.65 20.41 -5.24
CA LEU A 456 -19.39 21.12 -4.96
C LEU A 456 -19.47 21.96 -3.68
N SER A 457 -20.57 22.71 -3.50
CA SER A 457 -20.80 23.51 -2.29
C SER A 457 -20.93 22.63 -1.05
N SER A 458 -21.68 21.53 -1.17
CA SER A 458 -21.87 20.57 -0.08
C SER A 458 -20.57 19.87 0.31
N PHE A 459 -19.75 19.48 -0.68
CA PHE A 459 -18.43 18.90 -0.50
C PHE A 459 -17.49 19.85 0.26
N MET A 460 -17.40 21.10 -0.19
CA MET A 460 -16.55 22.11 0.47
C MET A 460 -16.98 22.34 1.92
N GLN A 461 -18.28 22.43 2.20
CA GLN A 461 -18.80 22.60 3.55
C GLN A 461 -18.48 21.41 4.45
N ALA A 462 -18.71 20.19 3.98
CA ALA A 462 -18.41 18.98 4.75
C ALA A 462 -16.92 18.88 5.12
N SER A 463 -16.01 19.20 4.18
CA SER A 463 -14.57 19.23 4.46
C SER A 463 -14.16 20.31 5.46
N ILE A 464 -14.81 21.47 5.44
CA ILE A 464 -14.57 22.52 6.44
C ILE A 464 -15.05 22.06 7.83
N GLU A 465 -16.19 21.39 7.89
CA GLU A 465 -16.83 20.99 9.16
C GLU A 465 -16.07 19.90 9.92
N ASP A 466 -15.55 18.90 9.21
CA ASP A 466 -14.85 17.76 9.84
C ASP A 466 -13.32 17.78 9.66
N GLY A 467 -12.79 18.73 8.91
CA GLY A 467 -11.35 18.89 8.67
C GLY A 467 -10.74 17.74 7.85
N ALA A 468 -11.53 17.00 7.06
CA ALA A 468 -11.00 15.97 6.19
C ALA A 468 -10.07 16.59 5.13
N PRO A 469 -8.84 16.07 4.93
CA PRO A 469 -8.01 16.47 3.81
C PRO A 469 -8.79 16.26 2.52
N SER A 470 -8.84 17.25 1.66
CA SER A 470 -9.65 17.14 0.46
C SER A 470 -9.07 17.87 -0.74
N VAL A 471 -9.29 17.30 -1.92
CA VAL A 471 -8.96 17.92 -3.21
C VAL A 471 -10.15 17.94 -4.13
N ILE A 472 -10.28 19.07 -4.83
CA ILE A 472 -11.18 19.23 -5.95
C ILE A 472 -10.34 19.52 -7.19
N VAL A 473 -10.44 18.64 -8.19
CA VAL A 473 -9.88 18.88 -9.52
C VAL A 473 -10.95 19.53 -10.38
N PHE A 474 -10.66 20.71 -10.91
CA PHE A 474 -11.58 21.41 -11.80
C PHE A 474 -11.36 20.92 -13.24
N ALA A 475 -12.27 20.06 -13.71
CA ALA A 475 -12.32 19.68 -15.12
C ALA A 475 -12.90 20.80 -16.00
N MET A 476 -13.41 21.89 -15.40
CA MET A 476 -13.93 23.07 -16.09
C MET A 476 -13.26 24.33 -15.54
N ASP A 477 -13.08 25.35 -16.36
CA ASP A 477 -12.56 26.65 -15.94
C ASP A 477 -13.65 27.66 -15.51
N ASP A 478 -14.82 27.13 -15.09
CA ASP A 478 -15.90 27.88 -14.47
C ASP A 478 -15.90 27.69 -12.95
N LEU A 479 -15.81 28.79 -12.19
CA LEU A 479 -16.00 28.77 -10.75
C LEU A 479 -17.42 29.28 -10.44
N PRO A 480 -18.36 28.39 -10.06
CA PRO A 480 -19.77 28.76 -9.97
C PRO A 480 -20.04 29.72 -8.81
N ALA A 481 -21.05 30.59 -8.99
CA ALA A 481 -21.49 31.52 -7.96
C ALA A 481 -22.00 30.84 -6.67
N THR A 482 -22.27 29.53 -6.69
CA THR A 482 -22.60 28.74 -5.49
C THR A 482 -21.44 28.67 -4.50
N VAL A 483 -20.20 28.78 -4.99
CA VAL A 483 -18.99 28.74 -4.14
C VAL A 483 -18.18 30.05 -4.17
N ALA A 484 -18.44 30.91 -5.16
CA ALA A 484 -17.79 32.22 -5.33
C ALA A 484 -18.76 33.33 -5.80
N PRO A 485 -19.81 33.67 -5.02
CA PRO A 485 -20.65 34.83 -5.32
C PRO A 485 -19.84 36.13 -5.17
N LEU A 486 -19.93 37.03 -6.14
CA LEU A 486 -18.94 38.07 -6.33
C LEU A 486 -19.20 39.42 -5.61
N PRO A 487 -18.17 40.15 -5.11
CA PRO A 487 -16.87 39.70 -4.63
C PRO A 487 -16.70 39.90 -3.11
N SER A 488 -16.26 38.88 -2.38
CA SER A 488 -15.60 39.09 -1.08
C SER A 488 -14.73 37.91 -0.70
N ASP A 489 -13.74 38.17 0.14
CA ASP A 489 -12.75 37.23 0.70
C ASP A 489 -13.39 36.20 1.68
N THR A 490 -14.74 36.17 1.75
CA THR A 490 -15.54 35.29 2.61
C THR A 490 -16.30 34.20 1.84
N VAL A 491 -16.05 34.08 0.54
CA VAL A 491 -16.69 33.06 -0.30
C VAL A 491 -16.25 31.65 0.08
N LEU A 492 -17.15 30.68 -0.13
CA LEU A 492 -16.96 29.30 0.30
C LEU A 492 -15.66 28.68 -0.24
N ALA A 493 -15.31 28.97 -1.50
CA ALA A 493 -14.05 28.51 -2.09
C ALA A 493 -12.82 29.00 -1.30
N ARG A 494 -12.84 30.24 -0.80
CA ARG A 494 -11.75 30.78 0.01
C ARG A 494 -11.71 30.15 1.40
N ARG A 495 -12.87 30.04 2.08
CA ARG A 495 -12.99 29.35 3.36
C ARG A 495 -12.53 27.89 3.29
N TYR A 496 -12.78 27.22 2.17
CA TYR A 496 -12.32 25.86 1.92
C TYR A 496 -10.79 25.79 1.82
N LEU A 497 -10.16 26.72 1.10
CA LEU A 497 -8.70 26.81 1.01
C LEU A 497 -8.06 27.15 2.37
N ASP A 498 -8.63 28.10 3.11
CA ASP A 498 -8.16 28.49 4.46
C ASP A 498 -8.30 27.33 5.47
N ALA A 499 -9.29 26.45 5.29
CA ALA A 499 -9.48 25.24 6.10
C ALA A 499 -8.54 24.09 5.70
N GLY A 500 -7.61 24.31 4.75
CA GLY A 500 -6.66 23.30 4.29
C GLY A 500 -7.14 22.42 3.13
N GLY A 501 -8.23 22.81 2.47
CA GLY A 501 -8.67 22.20 1.22
C GLY A 501 -7.72 22.51 0.07
N LYS A 502 -7.72 21.64 -0.95
CA LYS A 502 -6.96 21.82 -2.19
C LYS A 502 -7.88 22.00 -3.39
N ILE A 503 -7.54 22.96 -4.25
CA ILE A 503 -8.12 23.14 -5.58
C ILE A 503 -7.02 22.95 -6.62
N VAL A 504 -7.19 22.01 -7.55
CA VAL A 504 -6.33 21.88 -8.74
C VAL A 504 -7.06 22.46 -9.94
N TRP A 505 -6.45 23.45 -10.56
CA TRP A 505 -7.04 24.26 -11.61
C TRP A 505 -6.28 24.11 -12.92
N LEU A 506 -6.99 23.79 -14.01
CA LEU A 506 -6.38 23.38 -15.29
C LEU A 506 -6.54 24.38 -16.45
N GLY A 507 -7.49 25.30 -16.37
CA GLY A 507 -7.76 26.28 -17.42
C GLY A 507 -7.33 27.69 -17.05
N LEU A 508 -7.96 28.69 -17.65
CA LEU A 508 -7.70 30.10 -17.36
C LEU A 508 -7.99 30.45 -15.90
N PRO A 509 -7.25 31.38 -15.25
CA PRO A 509 -7.45 31.76 -13.86
C PRO A 509 -8.92 31.98 -13.50
N PRO A 510 -9.35 31.48 -12.33
CA PRO A 510 -10.75 31.51 -11.93
C PRO A 510 -11.27 32.95 -11.89
N LEU A 511 -12.52 33.14 -12.32
CA LEU A 511 -13.21 34.43 -12.35
C LEU A 511 -12.63 35.47 -13.35
N MET A 512 -11.52 35.18 -14.03
CA MET A 512 -10.91 36.11 -14.99
C MET A 512 -11.82 36.40 -16.18
N VAL A 513 -12.58 35.40 -16.64
CA VAL A 513 -13.53 35.54 -17.74
C VAL A 513 -14.91 35.90 -17.16
N ALA A 514 -15.40 37.11 -17.47
CA ALA A 514 -16.73 37.54 -17.07
C ALA A 514 -17.78 36.95 -18.02
N ARG A 515 -18.82 36.31 -17.47
CA ARG A 515 -19.90 35.67 -18.24
C ARG A 515 -21.26 36.23 -17.84
N ASN A 516 -22.18 36.31 -18.81
CA ASN A 516 -23.59 36.60 -18.54
C ASN A 516 -24.36 35.34 -18.07
N ALA A 517 -25.66 35.46 -17.81
CA ALA A 517 -26.49 34.36 -17.34
C ALA A 517 -26.58 33.16 -18.32
N GLU A 518 -26.32 33.39 -19.61
CA GLU A 518 -26.29 32.37 -20.66
C GLU A 518 -24.88 31.83 -20.93
N GLY A 519 -23.88 32.19 -20.11
CA GLY A 519 -22.50 31.70 -20.22
C GLY A 519 -21.65 32.41 -21.27
N ARG A 520 -22.19 33.41 -21.97
CA ARG A 520 -21.46 34.17 -22.98
C ARG A 520 -20.42 35.07 -22.33
N ILE A 521 -19.22 35.08 -22.89
CA ILE A 521 -18.13 35.95 -22.44
C ILE A 521 -18.53 37.41 -22.71
N THR A 522 -18.46 38.23 -21.66
CA THR A 522 -18.80 39.66 -21.67
C THR A 522 -17.57 40.54 -21.47
N GLY A 523 -16.46 39.98 -20.97
CA GLY A 523 -15.22 40.71 -20.76
C GLY A 523 -14.17 39.87 -20.04
N VAL A 524 -13.01 40.49 -19.82
CA VAL A 524 -11.90 39.93 -19.03
C VAL A 524 -11.64 40.89 -17.86
N ASP A 525 -11.56 40.34 -16.66
CA ASP A 525 -11.28 41.07 -15.43
C ASP A 525 -10.09 40.42 -14.72
N ARG A 526 -8.93 41.10 -14.78
CA ARG A 526 -7.67 40.59 -14.23
C ARG A 526 -7.52 40.83 -12.72
N GLY A 527 -8.29 41.76 -12.14
CA GLY A 527 -8.24 42.04 -10.70
C GLY A 527 -9.10 41.08 -9.88
N ARG A 528 -10.11 40.47 -10.51
CA ARG A 528 -11.07 39.58 -9.85
C ARG A 528 -10.47 38.28 -9.30
N PRO A 529 -9.58 37.57 -10.01
CA PRO A 529 -8.89 36.41 -9.45
C PRO A 529 -8.01 36.80 -8.25
N ALA A 530 -7.42 38.00 -8.27
CA ALA A 530 -6.54 38.47 -7.19
C ALA A 530 -7.28 38.57 -5.85
N ALA A 531 -8.55 38.98 -5.84
CA ALA A 531 -9.38 39.01 -4.63
C ALA A 531 -9.68 37.61 -4.05
N LEU A 532 -9.72 36.57 -4.89
CA LEU A 532 -9.89 35.19 -4.40
C LEU A 532 -8.55 34.60 -3.93
N LEU A 533 -7.48 34.86 -4.68
CA LEU A 533 -6.23 34.11 -4.58
C LEU A 533 -5.08 34.83 -3.85
N ASP A 534 -5.23 36.13 -3.55
CA ASP A 534 -4.14 37.00 -3.10
C ASP A 534 -2.89 36.88 -4.00
N ILE A 535 -3.12 36.85 -5.32
CA ILE A 535 -2.10 36.82 -6.37
C ILE A 535 -2.42 37.89 -7.39
N ASP A 536 -1.44 38.75 -7.65
CA ASP A 536 -1.53 39.74 -8.72
C ASP A 536 -1.37 39.06 -10.08
N LEU A 537 -2.32 39.30 -10.98
CA LEU A 537 -2.33 38.78 -12.34
C LEU A 537 -2.24 39.89 -13.39
N ASP A 538 -1.85 41.12 -13.03
CA ASP A 538 -1.71 42.21 -13.99
C ASP A 538 -0.64 41.91 -15.06
N GLY A 539 0.41 41.17 -14.70
CA GLY A 539 1.46 40.64 -15.58
C GLY A 539 1.10 39.34 -16.34
N TYR A 540 -0.14 38.87 -16.26
CA TYR A 540 -0.56 37.61 -16.85
C TYR A 540 -0.35 37.55 -18.37
N ASN A 541 0.58 36.66 -18.78
CA ASN A 541 0.97 36.50 -20.18
C ASN A 541 0.23 35.34 -20.85
N VAL A 542 -0.42 35.62 -21.99
CA VAL A 542 -1.13 34.61 -22.81
C VAL A 542 -0.27 34.03 -23.94
N ASP A 543 0.97 34.48 -24.07
CA ASP A 543 1.95 33.93 -25.01
C ASP A 543 2.28 32.47 -24.67
N ARG A 544 2.71 31.72 -25.69
CA ARG A 544 3.04 30.29 -25.60
C ARG A 544 4.54 30.12 -25.38
N TYR A 545 4.93 29.56 -24.25
CA TYR A 545 6.33 29.24 -23.93
C TYR A 545 6.48 27.81 -23.44
N GLY A 546 7.66 27.22 -23.65
CA GLY A 546 8.01 25.96 -22.98
C GLY A 546 8.10 26.17 -21.48
N ALA A 547 7.34 25.38 -20.72
CA ALA A 547 7.32 25.34 -19.26
C ALA A 547 8.02 24.08 -18.76
N PHE A 548 8.98 24.24 -17.84
CA PHE A 548 9.85 23.18 -17.34
C PHE A 548 9.63 22.96 -15.84
N PRO A 549 9.37 21.72 -15.38
CA PRO A 549 9.25 21.42 -13.96
C PRO A 549 10.50 21.81 -13.17
N THR A 550 10.29 22.52 -12.06
CA THR A 550 11.32 22.75 -11.04
C THR A 550 11.58 21.46 -10.27
N HIS A 551 12.59 21.47 -9.39
CA HIS A 551 12.80 20.36 -8.44
C HIS A 551 11.52 20.06 -7.63
N GLU A 552 10.86 21.11 -7.12
CA GLU A 552 9.58 20.96 -6.41
C GLU A 552 8.47 20.45 -7.35
N GLY A 553 8.39 20.93 -8.59
CA GLY A 553 7.44 20.40 -9.57
C GLY A 553 7.56 18.90 -9.77
N ARG A 554 8.80 18.38 -9.86
CA ARG A 554 9.06 16.94 -9.99
C ARG A 554 8.63 16.17 -8.75
N ARG A 555 8.87 16.71 -7.55
CA ARG A 555 8.38 16.12 -6.29
C ARG A 555 6.85 16.04 -6.24
N TRP A 556 6.16 17.01 -6.82
CA TRP A 556 4.70 17.01 -6.95
C TRP A 556 4.19 16.09 -8.08
N GLY A 557 5.08 15.49 -8.86
CA GLY A 557 4.76 14.52 -9.92
C GLY A 557 4.82 15.06 -11.35
N LEU A 558 5.31 16.28 -11.57
CA LEU A 558 5.50 16.84 -12.91
C LEU A 558 6.86 16.42 -13.48
N ALA A 559 6.86 15.50 -14.45
CA ALA A 559 8.10 14.91 -14.95
C ALA A 559 8.68 15.62 -16.18
N ASP A 560 7.86 16.00 -17.16
CA ASP A 560 8.32 16.62 -18.40
C ASP A 560 7.79 18.03 -18.63
N TRP A 561 8.38 18.68 -19.63
CA TRP A 561 7.99 20.01 -20.07
C TRP A 561 6.70 19.98 -20.89
N TRP A 562 6.01 21.12 -20.97
CA TRP A 562 4.86 21.34 -21.84
C TRP A 562 4.86 22.76 -22.39
N VAL A 563 4.02 23.03 -23.39
CA VAL A 563 3.78 24.42 -23.82
C VAL A 563 2.75 25.02 -22.87
N GLY A 564 3.20 25.88 -21.97
CA GLY A 564 2.34 26.65 -21.10
C GLY A 564 1.85 27.91 -21.82
N VAL A 565 0.68 28.38 -21.39
CA VAL A 565 0.33 29.80 -21.45
C VAL A 565 0.06 30.21 -20.00
N SER A 566 -0.04 31.50 -19.70
CA SER A 566 -0.36 31.99 -18.35
C SER A 566 0.82 32.14 -17.39
N GLY A 567 2.04 32.35 -17.89
CA GLY A 567 3.19 32.68 -17.04
C GLY A 567 2.90 33.96 -16.23
N ILE A 568 3.21 33.93 -14.94
CA ILE A 568 3.13 35.10 -14.05
C ILE A 568 4.46 35.35 -13.34
N GLU A 569 4.76 36.62 -13.11
CA GLU A 569 5.71 36.98 -12.06
C GLU A 569 5.14 36.52 -10.72
N ALA A 570 5.96 35.91 -9.87
CA ALA A 570 5.49 35.14 -8.73
C ALA A 570 5.44 35.85 -7.34
N PRO A 571 5.25 37.19 -7.18
CA PRO A 571 4.99 37.76 -5.86
C PRO A 571 3.73 37.16 -5.24
N GLY A 572 3.88 36.44 -4.13
CA GLY A 572 2.77 35.84 -3.40
C GLY A 572 2.48 34.38 -3.75
N VAL A 573 3.13 33.79 -4.75
CA VAL A 573 3.18 32.34 -4.95
C VAL A 573 3.99 31.70 -3.83
N THR A 574 3.48 30.62 -3.25
CA THR A 574 4.17 29.88 -2.18
C THR A 574 5.20 28.91 -2.74
N THR A 575 4.87 28.23 -3.84
CA THR A 575 5.75 27.24 -4.46
C THR A 575 5.64 27.31 -5.97
N VAL A 576 6.78 27.43 -6.65
CA VAL A 576 6.85 27.40 -8.11
C VAL A 576 7.10 25.95 -8.55
N LEU A 577 6.14 25.38 -9.27
CA LEU A 577 6.21 24.00 -9.77
C LEU A 577 6.83 23.92 -11.17
N ALA A 578 6.65 24.96 -12.00
CA ALA A 578 7.32 25.05 -13.29
C ALA A 578 7.59 26.51 -13.68
N LEU A 579 8.70 26.70 -14.40
CA LEU A 579 9.12 27.98 -14.96
C LEU A 579 9.06 27.92 -16.47
N ASP A 580 8.62 28.99 -17.12
CA ASP A 580 8.76 29.11 -18.57
C ASP A 580 10.15 29.62 -19.00
N GLU A 581 10.33 29.75 -20.32
CA GLU A 581 11.56 30.27 -20.95
C GLU A 581 11.93 31.70 -20.52
N LYS A 582 10.99 32.48 -19.96
CA LYS A 582 11.23 33.82 -19.43
C LYS A 582 11.53 33.82 -17.93
N GLY A 583 11.35 32.68 -17.26
CA GLY A 583 11.48 32.55 -15.82
C GLY A 583 10.20 32.88 -15.07
N ASP A 584 9.06 32.98 -15.74
CA ASP A 584 7.76 33.19 -15.11
C ASP A 584 7.16 31.86 -14.65
N ALA A 585 6.41 31.91 -13.54
CA ALA A 585 5.77 30.72 -12.98
C ALA A 585 4.59 30.26 -13.87
N SER A 586 4.76 29.12 -14.53
CA SER A 586 3.74 28.50 -15.41
C SER A 586 2.91 27.41 -14.72
N ALA A 587 3.41 26.89 -13.61
CA ALA A 587 2.62 26.10 -12.67
C ALA A 587 3.07 26.44 -11.25
N TRP A 588 2.12 26.58 -10.33
CA TRP A 588 2.40 27.15 -9.02
C TRP A 588 1.35 26.80 -7.98
N VAL A 589 1.74 26.98 -6.72
CA VAL A 589 0.90 26.75 -5.53
C VAL A 589 0.82 28.04 -4.71
N LYS A 590 -0.40 28.37 -4.28
CA LYS A 590 -0.68 29.34 -3.23
C LYS A 590 -1.22 28.62 -2.01
N ALA A 591 -0.47 28.65 -0.91
CA ALA A 591 -0.89 28.09 0.37
C ALA A 591 -1.66 29.14 1.20
N TYR A 592 -2.60 28.66 2.02
CA TYR A 592 -3.47 29.47 2.88
C TYR A 592 -3.41 29.04 4.35
N GLY A 593 -2.26 28.54 4.80
CA GLY A 593 -2.04 28.10 6.19
C GLY A 593 -2.50 26.66 6.49
N GLY A 594 -3.02 25.94 5.50
CA GLY A 594 -3.32 24.51 5.58
C GLY A 594 -2.07 23.61 5.59
N PRO A 595 -2.25 22.27 5.68
CA PRO A 595 -1.14 21.32 5.68
C PRO A 595 -0.32 21.40 4.38
N PRO A 596 0.96 20.99 4.38
CA PRO A 596 1.79 20.94 3.18
C PRO A 596 1.09 20.22 2.03
N GLY A 597 1.15 20.80 0.83
CA GLY A 597 0.46 20.29 -0.34
C GLY A 597 -0.96 20.83 -0.55
N SER A 598 -1.59 21.46 0.45
CA SER A 598 -2.91 22.10 0.32
C SER A 598 -2.84 23.50 -0.32
N GLY A 599 -4.02 24.05 -0.62
CA GLY A 599 -4.16 25.38 -1.23
C GLY A 599 -4.58 25.35 -2.70
N PHE A 600 -4.36 26.47 -3.38
CA PHE A 600 -4.74 26.62 -4.79
C PHE A 600 -3.54 26.26 -5.67
N VAL A 601 -3.75 25.31 -6.57
CA VAL A 601 -2.71 24.74 -7.43
C VAL A 601 -3.10 24.98 -8.88
N PHE A 602 -2.32 25.82 -9.55
CA PHE A 602 -2.49 26.11 -10.97
C PHE A 602 -1.54 25.24 -11.79
N VAL A 603 -2.10 24.43 -12.69
CA VAL A 603 -1.33 23.51 -13.56
C VAL A 603 -1.89 23.59 -14.97
N TRP A 604 -1.03 23.57 -15.98
CA TRP A 604 -1.39 23.57 -17.40
C TRP A 604 -1.82 24.92 -17.95
N GLY A 605 -2.97 25.44 -17.54
CA GLY A 605 -3.43 26.78 -17.89
C GLY A 605 -3.65 27.07 -19.38
N THR A 606 -3.80 26.05 -20.25
CA THR A 606 -3.86 26.22 -21.71
C THR A 606 -5.26 26.09 -22.31
N PHE A 607 -5.43 26.65 -23.52
CA PHE A 607 -6.63 26.47 -24.36
C PHE A 607 -6.66 25.13 -25.10
N GLU A 608 -5.58 24.35 -25.01
CA GLU A 608 -5.45 23.08 -25.71
C GLU A 608 -5.81 21.93 -24.77
N PRO A 609 -6.38 20.84 -25.32
CA PRO A 609 -6.75 19.72 -24.48
C PRO A 609 -5.50 19.14 -23.82
N LEU A 610 -5.58 18.92 -22.51
CA LEU A 610 -4.54 18.23 -21.76
C LEU A 610 -4.27 16.86 -22.43
N PRO A 611 -3.04 16.58 -22.89
CA PRO A 611 -2.71 15.30 -23.49
C PRO A 611 -2.85 14.16 -22.49
N ARG A 612 -3.29 12.98 -22.94
CA ARG A 612 -3.62 11.85 -22.04
C ARG A 612 -2.42 11.36 -21.23
N ASP A 613 -1.23 11.41 -21.81
CA ASP A 613 0.05 11.11 -21.16
C ASP A 613 0.38 12.06 -20.00
N ARG A 614 -0.34 13.18 -19.86
CA ARG A 614 -0.16 14.16 -18.78
C ARG A 614 -1.12 13.99 -17.61
N TYR A 615 -2.17 13.18 -17.77
CA TYR A 615 -3.20 13.02 -16.74
C TYR A 615 -2.63 12.46 -15.44
N GLU A 616 -1.66 11.56 -15.55
CA GLU A 616 -0.99 10.99 -14.38
C GLU A 616 -0.22 12.06 -13.59
N GLY A 617 0.54 12.93 -14.26
CA GLY A 617 1.26 14.02 -13.60
C GLY A 617 0.31 14.97 -12.85
N VAL A 618 -0.82 15.34 -13.49
CA VAL A 618 -1.85 16.17 -12.85
C VAL A 618 -2.50 15.46 -11.65
N ARG A 619 -2.75 14.16 -11.74
CA ARG A 619 -3.28 13.38 -10.61
C ARG A 619 -2.29 13.29 -9.46
N ARG A 620 -0.99 13.08 -9.73
CA ARG A 620 0.05 13.10 -8.69
C ARG A 620 0.08 14.45 -7.97
N VAL A 621 -0.06 15.56 -8.71
CA VAL A 621 -0.19 16.90 -8.12
C VAL A 621 -1.45 17.03 -7.25
N ALA A 622 -2.59 16.51 -7.71
CA ALA A 622 -3.82 16.49 -6.94
C ALA A 622 -3.70 15.70 -5.63
N GLU A 623 -2.97 14.59 -5.64
CA GLU A 623 -2.83 13.65 -4.52
C GLU A 623 -1.67 14.00 -3.57
N TYR A 624 -0.74 14.86 -3.99
CA TYR A 624 0.40 15.30 -3.18
C TYR A 624 -0.03 15.90 -1.84
N GLY A 625 0.39 15.34 -0.69
CA GLY A 625 -0.07 15.82 0.63
C GLY A 625 -1.51 15.44 1.01
N ILE A 626 -2.23 14.66 0.19
CA ILE A 626 -3.56 14.07 0.49
C ILE A 626 -3.47 12.52 0.57
N GLY A 627 -2.28 12.03 0.92
CA GLY A 627 -1.97 10.59 1.00
C GLY A 627 -0.56 10.21 0.52
N ILE A 628 0.20 11.15 -0.05
CA ILE A 628 1.63 11.02 -0.38
C ILE A 628 2.41 11.95 0.56
N ALA A 629 3.52 11.50 1.18
CA ALA A 629 4.32 12.31 2.10
C ALA A 629 4.82 13.59 1.42
N ALA A 630 4.77 14.70 2.16
CA ALA A 630 5.27 16.00 1.71
C ALA A 630 6.79 16.18 1.95
N ASP A 631 7.47 15.20 2.54
CA ASP A 631 8.90 15.27 2.86
C ASP A 631 9.70 14.27 2.00
N HIS A 632 10.33 14.79 0.96
CA HIS A 632 11.55 14.22 0.39
C HIS A 632 12.63 15.22 0.81
N ARG A 633 13.44 14.86 1.80
CA ARG A 633 14.65 15.61 2.19
C ARG A 633 15.85 14.70 2.09
#